data_AF-A0A0M6YDR2-F1
#
_entry.id   AF-A0A0M6YDR2-F1
#
_cell.length_a   1.000
_cell.length_b   1.000
_cell.length_c   1.000
_cell.angle_alpha   90.00
_cell.angle_beta   90.00
_cell.angle_gamma   90.00
#
_symmetry.space_group_name_H-M   'P 1'
#
loop_
_entity.id
_entity.type
_entity.pdbx_description
1 polymer ?
#
loop_
_entity_poly.entity_id
_entity_poly.type
_entity_poly.pdbx_seq_one_letter_code
_entity_poly.pdbx_strand_id
1 'polypeptide(L)'
;MNDPHTTADAMEGAALHRCADLRADGRDHAVPVPAKVAAKPAKSPAEWAFQRVILQLKAFEETLDDDHVSAMGFAGGPSGTLRIQGVGFSAPDLVTFSGVDKDGNAMQALQHVSQLNVLLRAIPKPADQPKPERIGFRLARALEEGEDAGDGADGTS
;
A
#
# COMPACT_ATOMS: atom_id res chain seq x y z
N MET A 1 19.17 -0.43 28.31
CA MET A 1 18.94 -1.78 27.77
C MET A 1 19.15 -1.67 26.27
N ASN A 2 20.19 -2.30 25.73
CA ASN A 2 20.53 -2.22 24.31
C ASN A 2 19.83 -3.39 23.63
N ASP A 3 18.76 -3.16 22.88
CA ASP A 3 18.11 -4.23 22.12
C ASP A 3 19.09 -4.74 21.05
N PRO A 4 19.42 -6.04 21.03
CA PRO A 4 20.24 -6.57 19.97
C PRO A 4 19.36 -6.68 18.72
N HIS A 5 19.37 -5.66 17.87
CA HIS A 5 19.01 -5.85 16.47
C HIS A 5 19.95 -6.93 15.93
N THR A 6 19.42 -8.14 15.82
CA THR A 6 20.14 -9.28 15.26
C THR A 6 20.44 -8.94 13.81
N THR A 7 21.64 -9.30 13.35
CA THR A 7 22.07 -9.13 11.95
C THR A 7 21.04 -9.69 10.96
N ALA A 8 20.20 -10.63 11.39
CA ALA A 8 19.07 -11.15 10.62
C ALA A 8 18.01 -10.07 10.28
N ASP A 9 17.58 -9.24 11.22
CA ASP A 9 16.55 -8.20 10.99
C ASP A 9 17.05 -7.12 10.01
N ALA A 10 18.33 -6.76 10.13
CA ALA A 10 18.98 -5.83 9.19
C ALA A 10 19.13 -6.43 7.78
N MET A 11 19.39 -7.74 7.69
CA MET A 11 19.46 -8.46 6.42
C MET A 11 18.09 -8.69 5.79
N GLU A 12 17.03 -8.90 6.58
CA GLU A 12 15.64 -8.98 6.10
C GLU A 12 15.17 -7.64 5.53
N GLY A 13 15.47 -6.53 6.20
CA GLY A 13 15.23 -5.17 5.68
C GLY A 13 15.91 -4.92 4.33
N ALA A 14 17.14 -5.43 4.15
CA ALA A 14 17.85 -5.36 2.88
C ALA A 14 17.28 -6.32 1.81
N ALA A 15 16.77 -7.48 2.21
CA ALA A 15 16.21 -8.49 1.30
C ALA A 15 14.81 -8.14 0.78
N LEU A 16 14.02 -7.39 1.57
CA LEU A 16 12.71 -6.84 1.19
C LEU A 16 12.77 -5.93 -0.05
N HIS A 17 13.93 -5.38 -0.40
CA HIS A 17 14.16 -4.61 -1.63
C HIS A 17 14.12 -5.46 -2.91
N ARG A 18 14.19 -6.79 -2.81
CA ARG A 18 14.07 -7.69 -3.98
C ARG A 18 12.63 -8.16 -4.11
N CYS A 19 11.76 -7.29 -4.60
CA CYS A 19 10.49 -7.72 -5.16
C CYS A 19 10.78 -8.37 -6.52
N ALA A 20 10.48 -9.65 -6.68
CA ALA A 20 10.36 -10.30 -7.98
C ALA A 20 8.95 -10.87 -8.05
N ASP A 21 8.10 -10.38 -8.95
CA ASP A 21 6.82 -11.01 -9.27
C ASP A 21 6.95 -11.65 -10.65
N LEU A 22 7.39 -12.91 -10.63
CA LEU A 22 7.54 -13.73 -11.82
C LEU A 22 6.20 -14.37 -12.15
N ARG A 23 5.54 -13.88 -13.20
CA ARG A 23 4.30 -14.45 -13.71
C ARG A 23 4.57 -15.46 -14.84
N ALA A 24 3.60 -16.34 -15.08
CA ALA A 24 3.68 -17.36 -16.12
C ALA A 24 3.75 -16.77 -17.55
N ASP A 25 3.41 -15.50 -17.73
CA ASP A 25 3.56 -14.76 -19.00
C ASP A 25 4.98 -14.21 -19.22
N GLY A 26 5.91 -14.50 -18.29
CA GLY A 26 7.31 -14.10 -18.36
C GLY A 26 7.57 -12.62 -18.10
N ARG A 27 6.56 -11.84 -17.70
CA ARG A 27 6.69 -10.42 -17.39
C ARG A 27 7.00 -10.23 -15.91
N ASP A 28 8.09 -9.53 -15.62
CA ASP A 28 8.38 -9.06 -14.28
C ASP A 28 7.39 -7.96 -13.90
N HIS A 29 6.47 -8.29 -13.00
CA HIS A 29 5.49 -7.36 -12.44
C HIS A 29 5.90 -6.87 -11.05
N ALA A 30 7.17 -7.08 -10.66
CA ALA A 30 7.69 -6.52 -9.44
C ALA A 30 7.43 -5.02 -9.43
N VAL A 31 6.65 -4.56 -8.46
CA VAL A 31 6.43 -3.13 -8.31
C VAL A 31 7.73 -2.52 -7.82
N PRO A 32 8.39 -1.65 -8.61
CA PRO A 32 9.64 -1.07 -8.21
C PRO A 32 9.42 -0.23 -6.96
N VAL A 33 10.22 -0.49 -5.93
CA VAL A 33 10.28 0.37 -4.76
C VAL A 33 11.19 1.55 -5.11
N PRO A 34 10.71 2.81 -5.09
CA PRO A 34 11.56 3.96 -5.39
C PRO A 34 12.79 4.00 -4.47
N ALA A 35 13.97 4.37 -4.99
CA ALA A 35 15.22 4.33 -4.23
C ALA A 35 15.18 5.17 -2.93
N LYS A 36 14.39 6.25 -2.91
CA LYS A 36 14.16 7.08 -1.72
C LYS A 36 13.43 6.32 -0.60
N VAL A 37 12.50 5.45 -0.97
CA VAL A 37 11.77 4.56 -0.04
C VAL A 37 12.72 3.51 0.56
N ALA A 38 13.75 3.11 -0.17
CA ALA A 38 14.72 2.08 0.25
C ALA A 38 15.84 2.58 1.19
N ALA A 39 16.06 3.90 1.31
CA ALA A 39 17.29 4.47 1.91
C ALA A 39 17.21 4.86 3.40
N LYS A 40 16.06 4.70 4.07
CA LYS A 40 15.78 5.23 5.44
C LYS A 40 15.93 4.15 6.55
N PRO A 41 16.06 4.52 7.86
CA PRO A 41 16.34 3.59 8.97
C PRO A 41 15.30 2.47 9.10
N ALA A 42 15.57 1.44 9.93
CA ALA A 42 14.75 0.24 10.07
C ALA A 42 13.26 0.55 10.32
N LYS A 43 12.47 0.58 9.24
CA LYS A 43 11.03 0.83 9.27
C LYS A 43 10.30 -0.29 9.99
N SER A 44 9.19 0.06 10.64
CA SER A 44 8.32 -0.95 11.25
C SER A 44 7.71 -1.87 10.18
N PRO A 45 7.35 -3.12 10.52
CA PRO A 45 6.63 -4.01 9.61
C PRO A 45 5.36 -3.38 9.01
N ALA A 46 4.58 -2.65 9.81
CA ALA A 46 3.38 -1.96 9.35
C ALA A 46 3.68 -0.87 8.32
N GLU A 47 4.75 -0.10 8.53
CA GLU A 47 5.18 0.96 7.60
C GLU A 47 5.62 0.36 6.26
N TRP A 48 6.37 -0.74 6.30
CA TRP A 48 6.73 -1.49 5.10
C TRP A 48 5.51 -2.01 4.34
N ALA A 49 4.57 -2.63 5.06
CA ALA A 49 3.36 -3.16 4.46
C ALA A 49 2.51 -2.04 3.83
N PHE A 50 2.38 -0.90 4.51
CA PHE A 50 1.67 0.28 4.02
C PHE A 50 2.21 0.80 2.69
N GLN A 51 3.53 1.02 2.61
CA GLN A 51 4.17 1.51 1.39
C GLN A 51 3.99 0.51 0.24
N ARG A 52 4.21 -0.79 0.51
CA ARG A 52 4.07 -1.83 -0.51
C ARG A 52 2.63 -1.96 -1.00
N VAL A 53 1.64 -1.84 -0.11
CA VAL A 53 0.23 -1.89 -0.52
C VAL A 53 -0.14 -0.70 -1.41
N ILE A 54 0.36 0.51 -1.10
CA ILE A 54 0.15 1.68 -1.97
C ILE A 54 0.75 1.45 -3.37
N LEU A 55 1.99 0.95 -3.42
CA LEU A 55 2.67 0.66 -4.67
C LEU A 55 1.93 -0.43 -5.48
N GLN A 56 1.48 -1.50 -4.82
CA GLN A 56 0.67 -2.56 -5.45
C GLN A 56 -0.69 -2.05 -5.95
N LEU A 57 -1.32 -1.14 -5.20
CA LEU A 57 -2.58 -0.53 -5.61
C LEU A 57 -2.39 0.34 -6.87
N LYS A 58 -1.31 1.14 -6.93
CA LYS A 58 -0.95 1.89 -8.13
C LYS A 58 -0.70 0.97 -9.33
N ALA A 59 0.11 -0.08 -9.16
CA ALA A 59 0.42 -1.02 -10.23
C ALA A 59 -0.83 -1.77 -10.73
N PHE A 60 -1.75 -2.11 -9.82
CA PHE A 60 -3.04 -2.68 -10.20
C PHE A 60 -3.88 -1.68 -11.01
N GLU A 61 -3.97 -0.43 -10.55
CA GLU A 61 -4.70 0.64 -11.26
C GLU A 61 -4.14 0.95 -12.65
N GLU A 62 -2.83 0.79 -12.88
CA GLU A 62 -2.20 0.94 -14.21
C GLU A 62 -2.74 -0.06 -15.24
N THR A 63 -3.28 -1.20 -14.79
CA THR A 63 -3.86 -2.23 -15.66
C THR A 63 -5.34 -2.03 -15.96
N LEU A 64 -6.00 -1.04 -15.33
CA LEU A 64 -7.45 -0.83 -15.44
C LEU A 64 -7.82 0.12 -16.58
N ASP A 65 -8.96 -0.15 -17.21
CA ASP A 65 -9.63 0.75 -18.16
C ASP A 65 -10.38 1.90 -17.46
N ASP A 66 -10.91 2.83 -18.25
CA ASP A 66 -11.57 4.05 -17.74
C ASP A 66 -12.96 3.82 -17.11
N ASP A 67 -13.48 2.60 -17.19
CA ASP A 67 -14.79 2.23 -16.64
C ASP A 67 -14.70 1.57 -15.26
N HIS A 68 -13.48 1.20 -14.83
CA HIS A 68 -13.25 0.49 -13.57
C HIS A 68 -12.43 1.30 -12.56
N VAL A 69 -12.77 1.12 -11.29
CA VAL A 69 -12.03 1.61 -10.12
C VAL A 69 -11.56 0.46 -9.24
N SER A 70 -10.53 0.70 -8.45
CA SER A 70 -10.00 -0.29 -7.53
C SER A 70 -10.84 -0.40 -6.26
N ALA A 71 -11.08 -1.64 -5.85
CA ALA A 71 -11.73 -1.97 -4.61
C ALA A 71 -11.07 -3.15 -3.93
N MET A 72 -11.23 -3.25 -2.61
CA MET A 72 -10.71 -4.30 -1.78
C MET A 72 -11.79 -5.33 -1.45
N GLY A 73 -11.47 -6.60 -1.63
CA GLY A 73 -12.16 -7.71 -1.00
C GLY A 73 -11.37 -8.19 0.21
N PHE A 74 -12.06 -8.47 1.32
CA PHE A 74 -11.47 -9.15 2.48
C PHE A 74 -11.60 -10.65 2.26
N ALA A 75 -10.47 -11.36 2.19
CA ALA A 75 -10.49 -12.81 2.04
C ALA A 75 -10.92 -13.46 3.37
N GLY A 76 -12.05 -14.19 3.35
CA GLY A 76 -12.50 -15.02 4.47
C GLY A 76 -13.68 -14.49 5.30
N GLY A 77 -14.32 -13.37 4.93
CA GLY A 77 -15.51 -12.85 5.60
C GLY A 77 -16.68 -12.59 4.64
N PRO A 78 -17.95 -12.62 5.10
CA PRO A 78 -19.11 -12.21 4.30
C PRO A 78 -19.16 -10.70 4.03
N SER A 79 -18.23 -9.95 4.63
CA SER A 79 -18.07 -8.51 4.55
C SER A 79 -17.76 -8.12 3.10
N GLY A 80 -18.70 -7.40 2.48
CA GLY A 80 -18.67 -7.04 1.07
C GLY A 80 -17.43 -6.26 0.61
N THR A 81 -17.45 -5.89 -0.66
CA THR A 81 -16.38 -5.12 -1.28
C THR A 81 -16.27 -3.70 -0.67
N LEU A 82 -15.07 -3.29 -0.27
CA LEU A 82 -14.73 -1.93 0.15
C LEU A 82 -14.13 -1.17 -1.03
N ARG A 83 -14.78 -0.10 -1.51
CA ARG A 83 -14.13 0.82 -2.45
C ARG A 83 -13.11 1.67 -1.69
N ILE A 84 -11.83 1.49 -1.98
CA ILE A 84 -10.73 2.10 -1.22
C ILE A 84 -10.73 3.61 -1.48
N GLN A 85 -10.67 4.40 -0.42
CA GLN A 85 -10.46 5.86 -0.48
C GLN A 85 -9.20 6.29 0.29
N GLY A 86 -8.67 5.42 1.15
CA GLY A 86 -7.46 5.69 1.91
C GLY A 86 -6.83 4.43 2.48
N VAL A 87 -5.53 4.51 2.69
CA VAL A 87 -4.71 3.51 3.40
C VAL A 87 -3.94 4.26 4.48
N GLY A 88 -3.71 3.63 5.63
CA GLY A 88 -2.89 4.16 6.71
C GLY A 88 -2.18 3.04 7.47
N PHE A 89 -1.29 3.42 8.38
CA PHE A 89 -0.61 2.48 9.27
C PHE A 89 -0.43 3.06 10.67
N SER A 90 -0.26 2.16 11.65
CA SER A 90 0.17 2.49 13.00
C SER A 90 1.26 1.51 13.39
N ALA A 91 2.43 2.04 13.72
CA ALA A 91 3.57 1.22 14.13
C ALA A 91 3.27 0.52 15.48
N PRO A 92 3.80 -0.70 15.68
CA PRO A 92 4.68 -1.43 14.75
C PRO A 92 3.94 -2.30 13.72
N ASP A 93 2.64 -2.54 13.86
CA ASP A 93 2.01 -3.76 13.32
C ASP A 93 0.62 -3.61 12.68
N LEU A 94 0.00 -2.42 12.66
CA LEU A 94 -1.34 -2.23 12.10
C LEU A 94 -1.34 -1.51 10.74
N VAL A 95 -2.11 -2.04 9.80
CA VAL A 95 -2.47 -1.39 8.52
C VAL A 95 -3.99 -1.18 8.50
N THR A 96 -4.43 -0.02 8.02
CA THR A 96 -5.84 0.37 7.98
C THR A 96 -6.27 0.72 6.57
N PHE A 97 -7.45 0.27 6.17
CA PHE A 97 -8.11 0.58 4.91
C PHE A 97 -9.41 1.31 5.17
N SER A 98 -9.58 2.49 4.59
CA SER A 98 -10.80 3.30 4.74
C SER A 98 -11.45 3.53 3.38
N GLY A 99 -12.78 3.58 3.37
CA GLY A 99 -13.55 3.85 2.17
C GLY A 99 -15.03 3.68 2.37
N VAL A 100 -15.71 3.18 1.35
CA VAL A 100 -17.16 2.99 1.35
C VAL A 100 -17.57 1.60 0.88
N ASP A 101 -18.68 1.08 1.42
CA ASP A 101 -19.30 -0.15 0.94
C ASP A 101 -20.09 0.06 -0.36
N LYS A 102 -20.76 -0.99 -0.83
CA LYS A 102 -21.61 -0.96 -2.04
C LYS A 102 -22.79 0.02 -1.95
N ASP A 103 -23.26 0.31 -0.73
CA ASP A 103 -24.39 1.18 -0.46
C ASP A 103 -23.94 2.62 -0.16
N GLY A 104 -22.63 2.89 -0.22
CA GLY A 104 -22.02 4.19 0.03
C GLY A 104 -21.78 4.50 1.51
N ASN A 105 -21.98 3.55 2.42
CA ASN A 105 -21.73 3.77 3.84
C ASN A 105 -20.23 3.72 4.13
N ALA A 106 -19.77 4.56 5.05
CA ALA A 106 -18.40 4.54 5.51
C ALA A 106 -18.04 3.16 6.08
N MET A 107 -16.94 2.60 5.59
CA MET A 107 -16.43 1.30 6.00
C MET A 107 -14.92 1.39 6.20
N GLN A 108 -14.43 0.72 7.24
CA GLN A 108 -13.02 0.68 7.57
C GLN A 108 -12.64 -0.73 7.99
N ALA A 109 -11.45 -1.17 7.57
CA ALA A 109 -10.87 -2.42 8.02
C ALA A 109 -9.50 -2.18 8.63
N LEU A 110 -9.31 -2.79 9.80
CA LEU A 110 -8.06 -2.78 10.54
C LEU A 110 -7.46 -4.18 10.43
N GLN A 111 -6.19 -4.27 10.06
CA GLN A 111 -5.49 -5.52 9.82
C GLN A 111 -4.14 -5.48 10.52
N HIS A 112 -3.83 -6.51 11.29
CA HIS A 112 -2.47 -6.75 11.75
C HIS A 112 -1.62 -7.21 10.54
N VAL A 113 -0.38 -6.74 10.46
CA VAL A 113 0.51 -6.98 9.31
C VAL A 113 0.73 -8.47 9.03
N SER A 114 0.81 -9.30 10.07
CA SER A 114 0.96 -10.76 9.92
C SER A 114 -0.29 -11.47 9.38
N GLN A 115 -1.44 -10.79 9.37
CA GLN A 115 -2.73 -11.30 8.90
C GLN A 115 -3.20 -10.62 7.61
N LEU A 116 -2.37 -9.74 7.04
CA LEU A 116 -2.73 -8.94 5.88
C LEU A 116 -3.05 -9.84 4.69
N ASN A 117 -4.34 -9.95 4.37
CA ASN A 117 -4.83 -10.73 3.24
C ASN A 117 -5.80 -9.87 2.42
N VAL A 118 -5.25 -9.20 1.41
CA VAL A 118 -5.94 -8.21 0.60
C VAL A 118 -6.16 -8.75 -0.80
N LEU A 119 -7.42 -8.73 -1.26
CA LEU A 119 -7.75 -8.96 -2.67
C LEU A 119 -8.07 -7.61 -3.33
N LEU A 120 -7.33 -7.24 -4.36
CA LEU A 120 -7.68 -6.10 -5.22
C LEU A 120 -8.63 -6.58 -6.32
N ARG A 121 -9.75 -5.87 -6.49
CA ARG A 121 -10.77 -6.13 -7.52
C ARG A 121 -11.05 -4.85 -8.31
N ALA A 122 -11.23 -5.02 -9.60
CA ALA A 122 -11.79 -3.99 -10.47
C ALA A 122 -13.31 -4.02 -10.31
N ILE A 123 -13.93 -2.89 -9.97
CA ILE A 123 -15.38 -2.74 -9.96
C ILE A 123 -15.78 -1.56 -10.85
N PRO A 124 -17.00 -1.55 -11.42
CA PRO A 124 -17.47 -0.41 -12.21
C PRO A 124 -17.37 0.89 -11.41
N LYS A 125 -16.94 1.97 -12.06
CA LYS A 125 -16.95 3.30 -11.47
C LYS A 125 -18.38 3.75 -11.12
N PRO A 126 -18.57 4.60 -10.11
CA PRO A 126 -19.88 5.17 -9.81
C PRO A 126 -20.44 5.95 -11.00
N ALA A 127 -21.75 5.84 -11.22
CA ALA A 127 -22.41 6.50 -12.36
C ALA A 127 -22.35 8.03 -12.28
N ASP A 128 -22.22 8.58 -11.08
CA ASP A 128 -22.06 10.01 -10.79
C ASP A 128 -20.62 10.52 -10.96
N GLN A 129 -19.64 9.64 -11.23
CA GLN A 129 -18.25 10.02 -11.44
C GLN A 129 -17.86 10.06 -12.92
N PRO A 130 -17.51 11.25 -13.47
CA PRO A 130 -17.15 11.38 -14.87
C PRO A 130 -15.83 10.68 -15.22
N LYS A 131 -14.91 10.55 -14.24
CA LYS A 131 -13.61 9.88 -14.38
C LYS A 131 -13.43 8.84 -13.28
N PRO A 132 -12.76 7.71 -13.56
CA PRO A 132 -12.46 6.72 -12.52
C PRO A 132 -11.51 7.32 -11.48
N GLU A 133 -11.82 7.12 -10.20
CA GLU A 133 -10.90 7.44 -9.13
C GLU A 133 -9.70 6.47 -9.14
N ARG A 134 -8.50 7.04 -9.31
CA ARG A 134 -7.22 6.35 -9.28
C ARG A 134 -6.49 6.67 -7.97
N ILE A 135 -6.89 6.00 -6.89
CA ILE A 135 -6.45 6.32 -5.54
C ILE A 135 -4.99 5.87 -5.31
N GLY A 136 -4.55 4.78 -5.93
CA GLY A 136 -3.18 4.29 -5.87
C GLY A 136 -2.17 5.33 -6.36
N PHE A 137 -2.44 6.01 -7.47
CA PHE A 137 -1.58 7.10 -7.95
C PHE A 137 -1.52 8.29 -7.00
N ARG A 138 -2.66 8.68 -6.42
CA ARG A 138 -2.73 9.79 -5.46
C ARG A 138 -1.95 9.48 -4.18
N LEU A 139 -2.10 8.25 -3.68
CA LEU A 139 -1.40 7.77 -2.49
C LEU A 139 0.10 7.62 -2.73
N ALA A 140 0.51 7.12 -3.91
CA ALA A 140 1.93 7.01 -4.26
C ALA A 140 2.60 8.39 -4.33
N ARG A 141 1.93 9.39 -4.92
CA ARG A 141 2.45 10.76 -4.94
C ARG A 141 2.56 11.35 -3.53
N ALA A 142 1.54 11.16 -2.69
CA ALA A 142 1.57 11.62 -1.30
C ALA A 142 2.67 10.94 -0.47
N LEU A 143 2.96 9.67 -0.77
CA LEU A 143 4.07 8.94 -0.17
C LEU A 143 5.42 9.58 -0.53
N GLU A 144 5.64 9.86 -1.82
CA GLU A 144 6.84 10.53 -2.31
C GLU A 144 7.01 11.95 -1.72
N GLU A 145 5.94 12.75 -1.68
CA GLU A 145 5.94 14.12 -1.13
C GLU A 145 6.18 14.15 0.39
N GLY A 146 5.56 13.23 1.14
CA GLY A 146 5.77 13.11 2.58
C GLY A 146 7.20 12.68 2.95
N GLU A 147 7.87 11.95 2.05
CA GLU A 147 9.27 11.58 2.21
C GLU A 147 10.24 12.74 1.95
N ASP A 148 9.89 13.65 1.03
CA ASP A 148 10.68 14.86 0.72
C ASP A 148 10.55 15.93 1.83
N ALA A 149 9.40 16.04 2.50
CA ALA A 149 9.20 16.97 3.62
C ALA A 149 10.02 16.62 4.88
N GLY A 150 10.40 15.34 5.05
CA GLY A 150 11.22 14.87 6.17
C GLY A 150 12.73 15.02 5.98
N ASP A 151 13.19 15.34 4.77
CA ASP A 151 14.62 15.49 4.42
C ASP A 151 15.15 16.93 4.64
N GLY A 152 14.25 17.91 4.81
CA GLY A 152 14.59 19.32 5.00
C GLY A 152 14.87 19.75 6.46
N ALA A 153 14.86 18.82 7.43
CA ALA A 153 14.88 19.15 8.86
C ALA A 153 16.21 18.90 9.60
N ASP A 154 17.28 18.47 8.92
CA ASP A 154 18.59 18.18 9.56
C ASP A 154 19.75 19.01 8.99
N GLY A 155 19.49 20.30 8.74
CA GLY A 155 20.44 21.19 8.07
C GLY A 155 20.67 22.54 8.73
N THR A 156 20.28 22.77 9.99
CA THR A 156 20.68 23.98 10.73
C THR A 156 20.60 23.77 12.25
N SER A 157 21.73 23.49 12.88
CA SER A 157 22.32 24.25 14.00
C SER A 157 23.57 23.57 14.53
#